data_AF-A0A3N5EKQ9-F1
#
_entry.id   AF-A0A3N5EKQ9-F1
#
_cell.length_a   1.000
_cell.length_b   1.000
_cell.length_c   1.000
_cell.angle_alpha   90.00
_cell.angle_beta   90.00
_cell.angle_gamma   90.00
#
_symmetry.space_group_name_H-M   'P 1'
#
loop_
_entity.id
_entity.type
_entity.pdbx_description
1 polymer ?
#
loop_
_entity_poly.entity_id
_entity_poly.type
_entity_poly.pdbx_seq_one_letter_code
_entity_poly.pdbx_strand_id
1 'polypeptide(L)'
;TVAQSMMQDNFPEVRIEVIDTQNAALCQGWMVIEAARGALAGLCLDRLVDTVKRMIPISHMIQTADTLKYLYMGGRIGKAQELLGSVLNIKPLIGFKDGVIVPLGRAHSRGQAYQQMADMVAEVVGKGKAKIAYVHVGAQREVERLKDLVEARVDVVESFIGELSPALAVHSGPGTTGLCYYPVESWDFS
;
A
#
# COMPACT_ATOMS: atom_id res chain seq x y z
N THR A 1 -23.07 3.68 3.35
CA THR A 1 -22.87 3.27 4.77
C THR A 1 -23.91 3.94 5.66
N VAL A 2 -24.08 3.55 6.94
CA VAL A 2 -25.02 4.22 7.86
C VAL A 2 -24.76 5.73 7.95
N ALA A 3 -23.50 6.13 8.09
CA ALA A 3 -23.10 7.53 8.12
C ALA A 3 -23.45 8.28 6.81
N GLN A 4 -23.26 7.64 5.65
CA GLN A 4 -23.65 8.22 4.36
C GLN A 4 -25.16 8.43 4.26
N SER A 5 -25.97 7.45 4.69
CA SER A 5 -27.44 7.59 4.71
C SER A 5 -27.86 8.77 5.59
N MET A 6 -27.31 8.86 6.81
CA MET A 6 -27.62 9.96 7.72
C MET A 6 -27.25 11.32 7.13
N MET A 7 -26.14 11.43 6.39
CA MET A 7 -25.77 12.67 5.72
C MET A 7 -26.73 13.02 4.59
N GLN A 8 -27.16 12.04 3.80
CA GLN A 8 -28.13 12.25 2.71
C GLN A 8 -29.51 12.66 3.24
N ASP A 9 -29.92 12.12 4.39
CA ASP A 9 -31.19 12.48 5.03
C ASP A 9 -31.19 13.93 5.56
N ASN A 10 -30.05 14.39 6.08
CA ASN A 10 -29.91 15.74 6.66
C ASN A 10 -29.51 16.81 5.63
N PHE A 11 -28.84 16.42 4.54
CA PHE A 11 -28.27 17.32 3.52
C PHE A 11 -28.45 16.72 2.11
N PRO A 12 -29.69 16.66 1.59
CA PRO A 12 -30.00 15.95 0.35
C PRO A 12 -29.30 16.52 -0.90
N GLU A 13 -28.86 17.78 -0.85
CA GLU A 13 -28.11 18.44 -1.91
C GLU A 13 -26.63 18.04 -1.97
N VAL A 14 -26.08 17.43 -0.90
CA VAL A 14 -24.68 17.04 -0.82
C VAL A 14 -24.49 15.65 -1.42
N ARG A 15 -23.74 15.58 -2.53
CA ARG A 15 -23.33 14.30 -3.13
C ARG A 15 -22.18 13.69 -2.32
N ILE A 16 -22.33 12.44 -1.89
CA ILE A 16 -21.33 11.69 -1.12
C ILE A 16 -21.10 10.33 -1.78
N GLU A 17 -19.85 10.06 -2.10
CA GLU A 17 -19.39 8.79 -2.66
C GLU A 17 -18.48 8.09 -1.66
N VAL A 18 -18.79 6.82 -1.36
CA VAL A 18 -17.99 6.00 -0.44
C VAL A 18 -17.35 4.89 -1.25
N ILE A 19 -16.01 4.85 -1.23
CA ILE A 19 -15.22 3.89 -1.99
C ILE A 19 -14.50 2.97 -1.00
N ASP A 20 -14.75 1.67 -1.10
CA ASP A 20 -13.89 0.66 -0.50
C ASP A 20 -12.67 0.44 -1.40
N THR A 21 -11.51 0.87 -0.93
CA THR A 21 -10.25 0.79 -1.70
C THR A 21 -9.66 -0.61 -1.74
N GLN A 22 -10.15 -1.54 -0.91
CA GLN A 22 -9.60 -2.88 -0.73
C GLN A 22 -8.09 -2.89 -0.41
N ASN A 23 -7.59 -1.77 0.11
CA ASN A 23 -6.20 -1.50 0.41
C ASN A 23 -6.11 -0.77 1.76
N ALA A 24 -4.89 -0.64 2.28
CA ALA A 24 -4.63 0.14 3.49
C ALA A 24 -3.34 0.95 3.34
N ALA A 25 -3.00 1.72 4.38
CA ALA A 25 -1.79 2.53 4.43
C ALA A 25 -1.70 3.50 3.23
N LEU A 26 -0.51 3.63 2.64
CA LEU A 26 -0.26 4.59 1.58
C LEU A 26 -0.68 4.11 0.19
N CYS A 27 -1.20 2.89 0.02
CA CYS A 27 -1.97 2.54 -1.18
C CYS A 27 -3.25 3.38 -1.24
N GLN A 28 -4.00 3.43 -0.14
CA GLN A 28 -5.12 4.37 0.00
C GLN A 28 -4.61 5.82 -0.02
N GLY A 29 -3.46 6.09 0.58
CA GLY A 29 -2.83 7.41 0.56
C GLY A 29 -2.61 7.96 -0.85
N TRP A 30 -2.05 7.17 -1.76
CA TRP A 30 -1.87 7.56 -3.16
C TRP A 30 -3.19 7.90 -3.85
N MET A 31 -4.23 7.08 -3.66
CA MET A 31 -5.56 7.34 -4.22
C MET A 31 -6.14 8.68 -3.72
N VAL A 32 -5.97 8.99 -2.44
CA VAL A 32 -6.41 10.26 -1.85
C VAL A 32 -5.61 11.44 -2.39
N ILE A 33 -4.28 11.30 -2.53
CA ILE A 33 -3.41 12.33 -3.09
C ILE A 33 -3.79 12.66 -4.53
N GLU A 34 -3.97 11.64 -5.38
CA GLU A 34 -4.36 11.84 -6.78
C GLU A 34 -5.77 12.41 -6.92
N ALA A 35 -6.73 11.98 -6.10
CA ALA A 35 -8.06 12.58 -6.05
C ALA A 35 -8.00 14.06 -5.61
N ALA A 36 -7.19 14.40 -4.61
CA ALA A 36 -7.02 15.78 -4.16
C ALA A 36 -6.38 16.66 -5.25
N ARG A 37 -5.37 16.14 -5.96
CA ARG A 37 -4.75 16.82 -7.12
C ARG A 37 -5.77 17.07 -8.22
N GLY A 38 -6.57 16.06 -8.57
CA GLY A 38 -7.67 16.21 -9.53
C GLY A 38 -8.70 17.25 -9.11
N ALA A 39 -9.07 17.30 -7.83
CA ALA A 39 -10.02 18.28 -7.30
C ALA A 39 -9.46 19.71 -7.38
N LEU A 40 -8.18 19.89 -7.03
CA LEU A 40 -7.49 21.18 -7.18
C LEU A 40 -7.36 21.62 -8.65
N ALA A 41 -7.31 20.66 -9.58
CA ALA A 41 -7.36 20.91 -11.02
C ALA A 41 -8.79 21.13 -11.57
N GLY A 42 -9.82 21.09 -10.73
CA GLY A 42 -11.20 21.36 -11.10
C GLY A 42 -11.98 20.17 -11.67
N LEU A 43 -11.50 18.93 -11.51
CA LEU A 43 -12.25 17.74 -11.90
C LEU A 43 -13.53 17.58 -11.06
N CYS A 44 -14.63 17.19 -11.71
CA CYS A 44 -15.88 16.90 -11.02
C CYS A 44 -15.82 15.57 -10.25
N LEU A 45 -16.72 15.41 -9.27
CA LEU A 45 -16.78 14.25 -8.38
C LEU A 45 -16.77 12.91 -9.15
N ASP A 46 -17.53 12.79 -10.23
CA ASP A 46 -17.61 11.56 -11.01
C ASP A 46 -16.25 11.15 -11.60
N ARG A 47 -15.47 12.13 -12.09
CA ARG A 47 -14.11 11.91 -12.62
C ARG A 47 -13.12 11.55 -11.52
N LEU A 48 -13.28 12.12 -10.32
CA LEU A 48 -12.46 11.78 -9.15
C LEU A 48 -12.72 10.33 -8.71
N VAL A 49 -13.99 9.94 -8.63
CA VAL A 49 -14.40 8.56 -8.31
C VAL A 49 -13.85 7.57 -9.33
N ASP A 50 -13.97 7.87 -10.62
CA ASP A 50 -13.41 7.03 -11.70
C ASP A 50 -11.89 6.91 -11.63
N THR A 51 -11.20 7.98 -11.23
CA THR A 51 -9.75 7.96 -11.03
C THR A 51 -9.37 7.04 -9.89
N VAL A 52 -9.99 7.20 -8.72
CA VAL A 52 -9.74 6.33 -7.57
C VAL A 52 -10.05 4.87 -7.90
N LYS A 53 -11.20 4.59 -8.54
CA LYS A 53 -11.58 3.21 -8.91
C LYS A 53 -10.58 2.55 -9.86
N ARG A 54 -10.01 3.30 -10.81
CA ARG A 54 -8.96 2.79 -11.72
C ARG A 54 -7.63 2.54 -11.01
N MET A 55 -7.33 3.29 -9.95
CA MET A 55 -6.11 3.10 -9.16
C MET A 55 -6.15 1.86 -8.26
N ILE A 56 -7.33 1.42 -7.80
CA ILE A 56 -7.48 0.26 -6.90
C ILE A 56 -6.76 -1.00 -7.40
N PRO A 57 -6.99 -1.51 -8.63
CA PRO A 57 -6.39 -2.76 -9.08
C PRO A 57 -4.89 -2.67 -9.38
N ILE A 58 -4.35 -1.46 -9.57
CA ILE A 58 -2.94 -1.23 -9.91
C ILE A 58 -2.12 -0.71 -8.73
N SER A 59 -2.74 -0.53 -7.56
CA SER A 59 -2.07 -0.13 -6.33
C SER A 59 -1.66 -1.37 -5.56
N HIS A 60 -0.37 -1.49 -5.29
CA HIS A 60 0.23 -2.65 -4.69
C HIS A 60 0.96 -2.30 -3.41
N MET A 61 0.82 -3.15 -2.40
CA MET A 61 1.59 -3.07 -1.17
C MET A 61 2.44 -4.32 -1.01
N ILE A 62 3.70 -4.13 -0.63
CA ILE A 62 4.59 -5.20 -0.19
C ILE A 62 5.17 -4.82 1.16
N GLN A 63 5.06 -5.72 2.13
CA GLN A 63 5.58 -5.54 3.48
C GLN A 63 6.35 -6.75 3.96
N THR A 64 7.35 -6.51 4.79
CA THR A 64 8.07 -7.53 5.53
C THR A 64 8.30 -7.09 6.98
N ALA A 65 8.33 -8.07 7.88
CA ALA A 65 8.53 -7.90 9.30
C ALA A 65 9.34 -9.08 9.86
N ASP A 66 9.75 -9.02 11.12
CA ASP A 66 10.43 -10.15 11.77
C ASP A 66 9.46 -11.26 12.20
N THR A 67 8.16 -10.96 12.28
CA THR A 67 7.12 -11.91 12.66
C THR A 67 5.75 -11.45 12.17
N LEU A 68 4.83 -12.41 11.94
CA LEU A 68 3.41 -12.13 11.70
C LEU A 68 2.56 -12.17 12.98
N LYS A 69 3.19 -12.30 14.17
CA LYS A 69 2.49 -12.39 15.45
C LYS A 69 1.49 -11.25 15.67
N TYR A 70 1.85 -10.01 15.30
CA TYR A 70 1.00 -8.83 15.48
C TYR A 70 -0.26 -8.88 14.60
N LEU A 71 -0.10 -9.30 13.35
CA LEU A 71 -1.22 -9.51 12.43
C LEU A 71 -2.13 -10.63 12.92
N TYR A 72 -1.54 -11.72 13.42
CA TYR A 72 -2.27 -12.86 13.98
C TYR A 72 -3.07 -12.47 15.22
N MET A 73 -2.43 -11.87 16.22
CA MET A 73 -3.09 -11.40 17.45
C MET A 73 -4.13 -10.34 17.15
N GLY A 74 -3.87 -9.50 16.16
CA GLY A 74 -4.82 -8.52 15.67
C GLY A 74 -5.98 -9.12 14.89
N GLY A 75 -5.95 -10.38 14.46
CA GLY A 75 -7.00 -10.97 13.60
C GLY A 75 -7.04 -10.43 12.17
N ARG A 76 -5.99 -9.70 11.73
CA ARG A 76 -5.89 -9.08 10.39
C ARG A 76 -4.96 -9.84 9.46
N ILE A 77 -4.43 -11.00 9.89
CA ILE A 77 -3.46 -11.80 9.13
C ILE A 77 -3.98 -12.36 7.80
N GLY A 78 -5.30 -12.54 7.67
CA GLY A 78 -5.90 -13.05 6.44
C GLY A 78 -5.32 -14.39 6.02
N LYS A 79 -5.00 -14.50 4.72
CA LYS A 79 -4.43 -15.72 4.13
C LYS A 79 -2.95 -15.90 4.46
N ALA A 80 -2.25 -14.85 4.89
CA ALA A 80 -0.84 -14.97 5.32
C ALA A 80 -0.65 -15.85 6.57
N GLN A 81 -1.72 -16.34 7.19
CA GLN A 81 -1.64 -17.37 8.24
C GLN A 81 -0.93 -18.65 7.78
N GLU A 82 -0.91 -18.96 6.48
CA GLU A 82 -0.14 -20.12 5.96
C GLU A 82 1.37 -19.97 6.17
N LEU A 83 1.85 -18.75 6.39
CA LEU A 83 3.23 -18.46 6.74
C LEU A 83 3.53 -18.72 8.23
N LEU A 84 2.51 -18.98 9.07
CA LEU A 84 2.68 -19.25 10.51
C LEU A 84 3.20 -20.66 10.84
N GLY A 85 3.51 -21.49 9.85
CA GLY A 85 4.01 -22.87 10.04
C GLY A 85 5.43 -23.12 9.54
N SER A 86 6.13 -22.10 9.04
CA SER A 86 7.45 -22.28 8.41
C SER A 86 8.57 -21.94 9.37
N VAL A 87 9.44 -22.93 9.61
CA VAL A 87 10.83 -22.89 10.13
C VAL A 87 11.26 -21.57 10.78
N LEU A 88 11.74 -21.65 12.02
CA LEU A 88 12.39 -20.54 12.75
C LEU A 88 13.29 -19.71 11.81
N ASN A 89 13.23 -18.38 11.93
CA ASN A 89 14.10 -17.40 11.25
C ASN A 89 13.78 -17.01 9.78
N ILE A 90 12.54 -17.15 9.31
CA ILE A 90 12.15 -16.52 8.04
C ILE A 90 11.68 -15.07 8.20
N LYS A 91 11.82 -14.26 7.15
CA LYS A 91 11.22 -12.95 6.96
C LYS A 91 10.06 -13.09 5.97
N PRO A 92 8.80 -13.05 6.43
CA PRO A 92 7.64 -13.14 5.55
C PRO A 92 7.56 -11.91 4.65
N LEU A 93 7.11 -12.10 3.41
CA LEU A 93 6.65 -11.03 2.54
C LEU A 93 5.14 -11.18 2.37
N ILE A 94 4.41 -10.09 2.55
CA ILE A 94 2.96 -10.02 2.44
C ILE A 94 2.53 -8.86 1.56
N GLY A 95 1.31 -8.94 1.03
CA GLY A 95 0.65 -7.86 0.31
C GLY A 95 -0.87 -7.96 0.44
N PHE A 96 -1.59 -7.24 -0.41
CA PHE A 96 -3.04 -7.27 -0.47
C PHE A 96 -3.53 -7.94 -1.75
N LYS A 97 -4.62 -8.71 -1.61
CA LYS A 97 -5.45 -9.16 -2.73
C LYS A 97 -6.91 -9.19 -2.28
N ASP A 98 -7.77 -8.52 -3.03
CA ASP A 98 -9.22 -8.43 -2.76
C ASP A 98 -9.55 -8.03 -1.31
N GLY A 99 -8.84 -7.02 -0.79
CA GLY A 99 -9.02 -6.52 0.59
C GLY A 99 -8.41 -7.40 1.69
N VAL A 100 -7.78 -8.53 1.35
CA VAL A 100 -7.25 -9.50 2.31
C VAL A 100 -5.72 -9.55 2.24
N ILE A 101 -5.07 -9.64 3.41
CA ILE A 101 -3.63 -9.87 3.48
C ILE A 101 -3.30 -11.26 2.94
N VAL A 102 -2.40 -11.30 1.97
CA VAL A 102 -1.94 -12.51 1.29
C VAL A 102 -0.43 -12.67 1.40
N PRO A 103 0.07 -13.92 1.41
CA PRO A 103 1.50 -14.18 1.33
C PRO A 103 2.02 -13.90 -0.08
N LEU A 104 3.19 -13.27 -0.15
CA LEU A 104 3.93 -13.04 -1.41
C LEU A 104 5.23 -13.84 -1.48
N GLY A 105 5.78 -14.24 -0.33
CA GLY A 105 7.03 -14.99 -0.30
C GLY A 105 7.64 -15.10 1.09
N ARG A 106 8.85 -15.66 1.12
CA ARG A 106 9.67 -15.86 2.31
C ARG A 106 11.14 -15.59 1.97
N ALA A 107 11.84 -14.92 2.88
CA ALA A 107 13.29 -14.74 2.81
C ALA A 107 13.94 -15.21 4.12
N HIS A 108 15.26 -15.41 4.14
CA HIS A 108 16.00 -15.77 5.37
C HIS A 108 16.72 -14.59 6.03
N SER A 109 16.80 -13.46 5.33
CA SER A 109 17.35 -12.21 5.88
C SER A 109 16.55 -10.99 5.38
N ARG A 110 16.70 -9.86 6.07
CA ARG A 110 16.08 -8.59 5.65
C ARG A 110 16.59 -8.13 4.29
N GLY A 111 17.89 -8.26 4.04
CA GLY A 111 18.48 -7.93 2.73
C GLY A 111 17.89 -8.77 1.59
N GLN A 112 17.71 -10.07 1.80
CA GLN A 112 17.03 -10.93 0.82
C GLN A 112 15.56 -10.55 0.63
N ALA A 113 14.85 -10.18 1.71
CA ALA A 113 13.48 -9.71 1.61
C ALA A 113 13.41 -8.42 0.77
N TYR A 114 14.25 -7.42 1.06
CA TYR A 114 14.27 -6.16 0.29
C TYR A 114 14.63 -6.38 -1.17
N GLN A 115 15.52 -7.34 -1.44
CA GLN A 115 15.88 -7.71 -2.79
C GLN A 115 14.67 -8.29 -3.54
N GLN A 116 13.96 -9.26 -2.94
CA GLN A 116 12.72 -9.81 -3.51
C GLN A 116 11.64 -8.73 -3.70
N MET A 117 11.48 -7.81 -2.75
CA MET A 117 10.54 -6.69 -2.87
C MET A 117 10.87 -5.80 -4.06
N ALA A 118 12.14 -5.46 -4.23
CA ALA A 118 12.60 -4.63 -5.34
C ALA A 118 12.41 -5.32 -6.70
N ASP A 119 12.63 -6.64 -6.75
CA ASP A 119 12.41 -7.43 -7.97
C ASP A 119 10.90 -7.53 -8.31
N MET A 120 10.02 -7.71 -7.32
CA MET A 120 8.56 -7.68 -7.51
C MET A 120 8.07 -6.32 -8.04
N VAL A 121 8.60 -5.21 -7.51
CA VAL A 121 8.27 -3.87 -8.00
C VAL A 121 8.73 -3.72 -9.46
N ALA A 122 9.95 -4.15 -9.77
CA ALA A 122 10.49 -4.10 -11.13
C ALA A 122 9.68 -4.93 -12.13
N GLU A 123 9.19 -6.10 -11.72
CA GLU A 123 8.34 -6.94 -12.56
C GLU A 123 7.02 -6.24 -12.91
N VAL A 124 6.36 -5.61 -11.92
CA VAL A 124 5.08 -4.92 -12.12
C VAL A 124 5.24 -3.62 -12.91
N VAL A 125 6.28 -2.85 -12.63
CA VAL A 125 6.54 -1.56 -13.30
C VAL A 125 7.10 -1.75 -14.71
N GLY A 126 7.91 -2.79 -14.92
CA GLY A 126 8.57 -3.07 -16.19
C GLY A 126 9.46 -1.91 -16.65
N LYS A 127 9.24 -1.43 -17.89
CA LYS A 127 9.92 -0.26 -18.45
C LYS A 127 9.20 1.07 -18.18
N GLY A 128 8.12 1.03 -17.40
CA GLY A 128 7.32 2.19 -17.04
C GLY A 128 7.93 3.00 -15.90
N LYS A 129 7.11 3.90 -15.37
CA LYS A 129 7.43 4.76 -14.22
C LYS A 129 6.55 4.38 -13.05
N ALA A 130 6.98 4.70 -11.83
CA ALA A 130 6.18 4.45 -10.63
C ALA A 130 6.16 5.64 -9.68
N LYS A 131 5.09 5.73 -8.89
CA LYS A 131 5.09 6.49 -7.64
C LYS A 131 5.13 5.54 -6.46
N ILE A 132 5.99 5.81 -5.49
CA ILE A 132 6.26 4.88 -4.39
C ILE A 132 6.25 5.61 -3.05
N ALA A 133 5.42 5.14 -2.14
CA ALA A 133 5.43 5.56 -0.76
C ALA A 133 6.04 4.45 0.09
N TYR A 134 7.21 4.70 0.65
CA TYR A 134 7.91 3.76 1.50
C TYR A 134 7.42 3.88 2.94
N VAL A 135 7.18 2.75 3.61
CA VAL A 135 6.55 2.72 4.94
C VAL A 135 7.33 1.92 5.95
N HIS A 136 7.30 2.34 7.21
CA HIS A 136 7.91 1.60 8.31
C HIS A 136 7.17 1.74 9.64
N VAL A 137 7.57 0.93 10.63
CA VAL A 137 7.22 1.10 12.05
C VAL A 137 8.52 1.12 12.85
N GLY A 138 8.99 2.31 13.25
CA GLY A 138 10.26 2.47 13.98
C GLY A 138 11.50 1.92 13.27
N ALA A 139 11.51 1.87 11.93
CA ALA A 139 12.56 1.22 11.13
C ALA A 139 13.08 2.12 9.99
N GLN A 140 13.30 3.41 10.28
CA GLN A 140 13.74 4.44 9.32
C GLN A 140 14.94 3.99 8.47
N ARG A 141 16.01 3.50 9.10
CA ARG A 141 17.23 3.07 8.39
C ARG A 141 16.99 1.88 7.46
N GLU A 142 16.07 0.99 7.83
CA GLU A 142 15.78 -0.19 7.04
C GLU A 142 14.93 0.15 5.81
N VAL A 143 14.00 1.10 5.95
CA VAL A 143 13.21 1.56 4.81
C VAL A 143 14.04 2.38 3.82
N GLU A 144 15.05 3.12 4.28
CA GLU A 144 16.01 3.80 3.41
C GLU A 144 16.79 2.79 2.54
N ARG A 145 17.27 1.69 3.13
CA ARG A 145 17.91 0.61 2.36
C ARG A 145 16.99 -0.01 1.31
N LEU A 146 15.72 -0.24 1.67
CA LEU A 146 14.72 -0.72 0.72
C LEU A 146 14.50 0.27 -0.42
N LYS A 147 14.40 1.57 -0.10
CA LYS A 147 14.27 2.64 -1.10
C LYS A 147 15.44 2.61 -2.08
N ASP A 148 16.68 2.58 -1.59
CA ASP A 148 17.87 2.53 -2.45
C ASP A 148 17.85 1.34 -3.42
N LEU A 149 17.45 0.15 -2.93
CA LEU A 149 17.36 -1.06 -3.76
C LEU A 149 16.26 -0.98 -4.81
N VAL A 150 15.13 -0.37 -4.48
CA VAL A 150 13.99 -0.24 -5.41
C VAL A 150 14.30 0.80 -6.48
N GLU A 151 14.77 1.99 -6.09
CA GLU A 151 15.04 3.08 -7.03
C GLU A 151 16.25 2.82 -7.94
N ALA A 152 17.11 1.85 -7.59
CA ALA A 152 18.14 1.34 -8.49
C ALA A 152 17.59 0.46 -9.64
N ARG A 153 16.32 0.01 -9.56
CA ARG A 153 15.72 -0.94 -10.53
C ARG A 153 14.59 -0.35 -11.36
N VAL A 154 13.91 0.67 -10.87
CA VAL A 154 12.74 1.26 -11.52
C VAL A 154 12.84 2.79 -11.57
N ASP A 155 12.25 3.39 -12.61
CA ASP A 155 12.14 4.84 -12.72
C ASP A 155 11.02 5.34 -11.78
N VAL A 156 11.42 6.03 -10.72
CA VAL A 156 10.50 6.56 -9.71
C VAL A 156 10.34 8.06 -9.90
N VAL A 157 9.15 8.49 -10.32
CA VAL A 157 8.86 9.91 -10.57
C VAL A 157 8.42 10.67 -9.33
N GLU A 158 7.97 9.95 -8.30
CA GLU A 158 7.59 10.55 -7.03
C GLU A 158 7.75 9.52 -5.92
N SER A 159 8.45 9.89 -4.85
CA SER A 159 8.49 9.06 -3.65
C SER A 159 8.63 9.84 -2.35
N PHE A 160 8.18 9.21 -1.27
CA PHE A 160 8.35 9.71 0.08
C PHE A 160 8.41 8.55 1.08
N ILE A 161 8.95 8.81 2.26
CA ILE A 161 8.99 7.87 3.39
C ILE A 161 7.97 8.35 4.43
N GLY A 162 7.14 7.43 4.93
CA GLY A 162 6.19 7.69 5.99
C GLY A 162 6.18 6.61 7.06
N GLU A 163 6.02 7.00 8.32
CA GLU A 163 5.76 6.05 9.39
C GLU A 163 4.28 5.62 9.37
N LEU A 164 4.02 4.33 9.58
CA LEU A 164 2.65 3.83 9.67
C LEU A 164 1.96 4.40 10.91
N SER A 165 0.71 4.81 10.74
CA SER A 165 -0.10 5.33 11.84
C SER A 165 -0.27 4.29 12.96
N PRO A 166 -0.54 4.71 14.21
CA PRO A 166 -0.73 3.78 15.34
C PRO A 166 -1.77 2.69 15.07
N ALA A 167 -2.84 3.01 14.34
CA ALA A 167 -3.91 2.07 13.98
C ALA A 167 -3.43 0.93 13.07
N LEU A 168 -2.41 1.18 12.23
CA LEU A 168 -1.78 0.16 11.40
C LEU A 168 -0.60 -0.50 12.13
N ALA A 169 0.19 0.28 12.85
CA ALA A 169 1.38 -0.18 13.56
C ALA A 169 1.09 -1.26 14.60
N VAL A 170 -0.07 -1.21 15.27
CA VAL A 170 -0.50 -2.27 16.23
C VAL A 170 -0.67 -3.64 15.57
N HIS A 171 -1.01 -3.66 14.27
CA HIS A 171 -1.19 -4.88 13.50
C HIS A 171 0.07 -5.29 12.74
N SER A 172 0.80 -4.34 12.16
CA SER A 172 2.05 -4.61 11.45
C SER A 172 3.18 -5.02 12.39
N GLY A 173 3.27 -4.36 13.55
CA GLY A 173 4.33 -4.58 14.54
C GLY A 173 5.61 -3.79 14.27
N PRO A 174 6.44 -3.58 15.32
CA PRO A 174 7.70 -2.87 15.23
C PRO A 174 8.68 -3.55 14.27
N GLY A 175 9.51 -2.75 13.60
CA GLY A 175 10.45 -3.26 12.61
C GLY A 175 9.82 -3.57 11.26
N THR A 176 8.51 -3.37 11.07
CA THR A 176 7.90 -3.51 9.75
C THR A 176 8.53 -2.53 8.77
N THR A 177 8.82 -3.02 7.57
CA THR A 177 9.36 -2.24 6.45
C THR A 177 8.59 -2.63 5.20
N GLY A 178 8.20 -1.66 4.38
CA GLY A 178 7.37 -1.90 3.23
C GLY A 178 7.37 -0.76 2.23
N LEU A 179 6.59 -0.94 1.19
CA LEU A 179 6.29 0.11 0.22
C LEU A 179 4.88 -0.09 -0.34
N CYS A 180 4.25 1.02 -0.69
CA CYS A 180 2.98 1.11 -1.40
C CYS A 180 3.25 1.84 -2.73
N TYR A 181 2.88 1.25 -3.84
CA TYR A 181 3.22 1.79 -5.16
C TYR A 181 2.11 1.56 -6.17
N TYR A 182 2.14 2.33 -7.25
CA TYR A 182 1.39 2.04 -8.45
C TYR A 182 2.21 2.46 -9.69
N PRO A 183 2.12 1.71 -10.80
CA PRO A 183 2.67 2.15 -12.09
C PRO A 183 1.95 3.41 -12.57
N VAL A 184 2.72 4.39 -13.04
CA VAL A 184 2.16 5.58 -13.70
C VAL A 184 1.87 5.20 -15.15
N GLU A 185 0.59 5.09 -15.48
CA GLU A 185 0.16 4.99 -16.86
C GLU A 185 0.16 6.37 -17.54
N SER A 186 0.27 6.41 -18.87
CA SER A 186 0.31 7.64 -19.68
C SER A 186 -1.00 8.44 -19.74
N TRP A 187 -1.95 8.21 -18.83
CA TRP A 187 -3.24 8.93 -18.76
C TRP A 187 -3.17 10.18 -17.88
N ASP A 188 -1.98 10.74 -17.67
CA ASP A 188 -1.78 11.98 -16.92
C ASP A 188 -2.53 13.13 -17.60
N PHE A 189 -3.69 13.43 -17.02
CA PHE A 189 -4.38 14.73 -17.00
C PHE A 189 -4.42 15.55 -18.30
N SER A 190 -4.87 14.93 -19.41
CA SER A 190 -5.52 15.67 -20.50
C SER A 190 -7.03 15.75 -20.30
#